data_AF-A0A7S2AJ95-F1
#
_entry.id   AF-A0A7S2AJ95-F1
#
_cell.length_a   1.000
_cell.length_b   1.000
_cell.length_c   1.000
_cell.angle_alpha   90.00
_cell.angle_beta   90.00
_cell.angle_gamma   90.00
#
_symmetry.space_group_name_H-M   'P 1'
#
loop_
_entity.id
_entity.type
_entity.pdbx_description
1 polymer ?
#
loop_
_entity_poly.entity_id
_entity_poly.type
_entity_poly.pdbx_seq_one_letter_code
_entity_poly.pdbx_strand_id
1 'polypeptide(L)'
;AGRRAVCAALVASGVGACSVQLAGVAVAAQMGSAKEQVVASVRTVEDALGLECWEDLVCDGDDIRRYLGTVGTKSPLLTFDKVYKEVYLDIEDAPGVVEPDKIADTIRQADFLAYSTIFSMASGGIDPKPYWRDCRAKLTELLKELSAVNTALAKL
;
A
#
# COMPACT_ATOMS: atom_id res chain seq x y z
N ALA A 1 -11.27 52.94 17.92
CA ALA A 1 -10.05 53.24 18.71
C ALA A 1 -9.88 52.12 19.72
N GLY A 2 -8.74 51.49 19.97
CA GLY A 2 -7.39 51.65 19.46
C GLY A 2 -6.59 50.40 19.88
N ARG A 3 -5.54 50.14 19.12
CA ARG A 3 -4.55 49.05 19.21
C ARG A 3 -3.96 48.86 20.62
N ARG A 4 -3.52 47.64 20.93
CA ARG A 4 -2.08 47.35 21.11
C ARG A 4 -1.81 45.85 21.35
N ALA A 5 -0.99 45.32 20.45
CA ALA A 5 -0.24 44.10 20.62
C ALA A 5 0.82 44.25 21.73
N VAL A 6 1.12 43.15 22.41
CA VAL A 6 2.41 42.95 23.06
C VAL A 6 2.94 41.60 22.58
N CYS A 7 4.01 41.66 21.80
CA CYS A 7 4.91 40.56 21.50
C CYS A 7 5.90 40.34 22.65
N ALA A 8 6.53 39.16 22.60
CA ALA A 8 7.77 38.74 23.26
C ALA A 8 7.60 38.08 24.64
N ALA A 9 7.87 36.78 24.72
CA ALA A 9 9.23 36.33 24.96
C ALA A 9 9.38 34.83 24.65
N LEU A 10 10.38 34.56 23.82
CA LEU A 10 10.93 33.27 23.44
C LEU A 10 11.78 32.75 24.62
N VAL A 11 11.54 31.54 25.12
CA VAL A 11 12.57 30.75 25.82
C VAL A 11 12.46 29.31 25.33
N ALA A 12 13.41 28.95 24.48
CA ALA A 12 13.73 27.58 24.13
C ALA A 12 14.37 26.88 25.34
N SER A 13 14.07 25.59 25.53
CA SER A 13 15.06 24.51 25.66
C SER A 13 14.43 23.33 26.38
N GLY A 14 14.48 22.15 25.75
CA GLY A 14 14.53 20.92 26.51
C GLY A 14 13.58 19.83 26.03
N VAL A 15 14.22 18.74 25.60
CA VAL A 15 13.73 17.36 25.55
C VAL A 15 12.92 17.02 24.30
N GLY A 16 13.54 16.16 23.48
CA GLY A 16 12.97 15.63 22.26
C GLY A 16 11.67 14.88 22.52
N ALA A 17 10.64 15.29 21.80
CA ALA A 17 9.56 14.40 21.43
C ALA A 17 9.83 13.98 19.99
N CYS A 18 10.03 12.67 19.82
CA CYS A 18 10.09 11.97 18.56
C CYS A 18 8.91 12.43 17.69
N SER A 19 9.21 13.14 16.61
CA SER A 19 8.25 13.44 15.55
C SER A 19 7.95 12.15 14.79
N VAL A 20 7.13 11.27 15.37
CA VAL A 20 6.39 10.31 14.56
C VAL A 20 5.21 11.07 13.99
N GLN A 21 5.50 11.88 12.97
CA GLN A 21 4.48 12.30 12.04
C GLN A 21 4.02 11.04 11.32
N LEU A 22 2.89 10.48 11.78
CA LEU A 22 2.03 9.59 11.01
C LEU A 22 1.53 10.36 9.79
N ALA A 23 2.43 10.57 8.84
CA ALA A 23 2.12 11.03 7.51
C ALA A 23 1.50 9.87 6.75
N GLY A 24 0.32 10.10 6.20
CA GLY A 24 -0.06 9.42 4.96
C GLY A 24 -1.00 8.24 5.09
N VAL A 25 -2.14 8.39 5.78
CA VAL A 25 -3.36 7.74 5.27
C VAL A 25 -4.28 8.83 4.69
N ALA A 26 -3.75 9.48 3.66
CA ALA A 26 -4.43 10.47 2.85
C ALA A 26 -5.52 9.77 2.02
N VAL A 27 -6.75 9.91 2.52
CA VAL A 27 -8.01 10.08 1.79
C VAL A 27 -8.04 9.52 0.35
N ALA A 28 -8.74 8.41 0.16
CA ALA A 28 -9.25 7.97 -1.15
C ALA A 28 -10.40 8.87 -1.64
N ALA A 29 -10.11 10.16 -1.81
CA ALA A 29 -10.92 11.05 -2.61
C ALA A 29 -10.25 11.08 -3.98
N GLN A 30 -10.87 10.41 -4.95
CA GLN A 30 -10.54 10.45 -6.39
C GLN A 30 -9.07 10.77 -6.66
N MET A 31 -8.21 9.76 -6.52
CA MET A 31 -6.86 9.86 -7.07
C MET A 31 -6.98 10.25 -8.54
N GLY A 32 -6.27 11.30 -8.96
CA GLY A 32 -6.55 12.04 -10.19
C GLY A 32 -6.61 11.19 -11.45
N SER A 33 -5.53 11.16 -12.23
CA SER A 33 -5.44 10.35 -13.43
C SER A 33 -5.15 8.87 -13.11
N ALA A 34 -5.51 7.97 -14.03
CA ALA A 34 -5.18 6.54 -13.90
C ALA A 34 -3.69 6.29 -13.63
N LYS A 35 -2.82 7.09 -14.24
CA LYS A 35 -1.36 7.06 -14.04
C LYS A 35 -0.96 7.40 -12.62
N GLU A 36 -1.56 8.42 -12.01
CA GLU A 36 -1.27 8.79 -10.62
C GLU A 36 -1.70 7.69 -9.65
N GLN A 37 -2.85 7.06 -9.90
CA GLN A 37 -3.30 5.93 -9.10
C GLN A 37 -2.37 4.71 -9.23
N VAL A 38 -1.91 4.38 -10.44
CA VAL A 38 -0.94 3.29 -10.64
C VAL A 38 0.37 3.57 -9.89
N VAL A 39 0.91 4.79 -9.99
CA VAL A 39 2.14 5.19 -9.27
C VAL A 39 1.94 5.08 -7.76
N ALA A 40 0.79 5.50 -7.24
CA ALA A 40 0.49 5.39 -5.82
C ALA A 40 0.31 3.93 -5.38
N SER A 41 -0.29 3.07 -6.21
CA SER A 41 -0.39 1.63 -5.95
C SER A 41 0.99 0.98 -5.89
N VAL A 42 1.91 1.32 -6.80
CA VAL A 42 3.30 0.85 -6.75
C VAL A 42 3.94 1.22 -5.41
N ARG A 43 3.91 2.51 -5.05
CA ARG A 43 4.49 3.00 -3.78
C ARG A 43 3.87 2.33 -2.56
N THR A 44 2.55 2.12 -2.57
CA THR A 44 1.84 1.45 -1.46
C THR A 44 2.33 0.02 -1.27
N VAL A 45 2.61 -0.71 -2.35
CA VAL A 45 3.17 -2.07 -2.26
C VAL A 45 4.65 -2.04 -1.86
N GLU A 46 5.43 -1.06 -2.32
CA GLU A 46 6.81 -0.83 -1.87
C GLU A 46 6.88 -0.56 -0.36
N ASP A 47 6.02 0.35 0.14
CA ASP A 47 5.89 0.65 1.56
C ASP A 47 5.50 -0.60 2.36
N ALA A 48 4.55 -1.38 1.85
CA ALA A 48 4.15 -2.64 2.47
C ALA A 48 5.31 -3.65 2.52
N LEU A 49 6.12 -3.75 1.46
CA LEU A 49 7.31 -4.62 1.41
C LEU A 49 8.48 -4.10 2.27
N GLY A 50 8.50 -2.80 2.55
CA GLY A 50 9.50 -2.12 3.38
C GLY A 50 9.25 -2.20 4.89
N LEU A 51 8.15 -2.83 5.32
CA LEU A 51 7.87 -3.02 6.75
C LEU A 51 8.95 -3.89 7.42
N GLU A 52 9.53 -3.40 8.52
CA GLU A 52 10.59 -4.10 9.27
C GLU A 52 10.14 -5.48 9.79
N CYS A 53 8.83 -5.65 10.02
CA CYS A 53 8.24 -6.91 10.50
C CYS A 53 8.47 -8.11 9.59
N TRP A 54 8.89 -7.91 8.33
CA TRP A 54 9.22 -9.00 7.41
C TRP A 54 10.54 -9.70 7.73
N GLU A 55 11.45 -9.06 8.47
CA GLU A 55 12.75 -9.64 8.84
C GLU A 55 12.57 -10.80 9.83
N ASP A 56 11.77 -10.56 10.86
CA ASP A 56 11.45 -11.54 11.89
C ASP A 56 10.20 -12.36 11.58
N LEU A 57 9.50 -12.04 10.49
CA LEU A 57 8.20 -12.58 10.11
C LEU A 57 7.23 -12.46 11.29
N VAL A 58 6.84 -11.23 11.63
CA VAL A 58 5.90 -10.92 12.71
C VAL A 58 4.90 -9.83 12.31
N CYS A 59 4.67 -9.68 11.00
CA CYS A 59 3.79 -8.63 10.49
C CYS A 59 2.34 -8.82 10.93
N ASP A 60 1.68 -7.71 11.25
CA ASP A 60 0.23 -7.71 11.42
C ASP A 60 -0.44 -7.91 10.05
N GLY A 61 -1.15 -9.02 9.92
CA GLY A 61 -1.92 -9.34 8.73
C GLY A 61 -2.94 -8.27 8.40
N ASP A 62 -3.57 -7.64 9.39
CA ASP A 62 -4.59 -6.62 9.14
C ASP A 62 -4.00 -5.32 8.59
N ASP A 63 -2.78 -4.97 9.01
CA ASP A 63 -2.05 -3.84 8.43
C ASP A 63 -1.72 -4.08 6.95
N ILE A 64 -1.23 -5.27 6.59
CA ILE A 64 -0.98 -5.63 5.18
C ILE A 64 -2.27 -5.53 4.36
N ARG A 65 -3.40 -5.99 4.89
CA ARG A 65 -4.71 -5.91 4.22
C ARG A 65 -5.20 -4.48 4.02
N ARG A 66 -4.82 -3.55 4.90
CA ARG A 66 -5.05 -2.11 4.71
C ARG A 66 -4.23 -1.55 3.56
N TYR A 67 -2.97 -1.96 3.40
CA TYR A 67 -2.15 -1.60 2.23
C TYR A 67 -2.78 -2.14 0.94
N LEU A 68 -3.23 -3.39 0.93
CA LEU A 68 -3.90 -4.01 -0.22
C LEU A 68 -5.27 -3.40 -0.56
N GLY A 69 -5.85 -2.61 0.34
CA GLY A 69 -7.16 -1.99 0.14
C GLY A 69 -8.33 -2.95 0.26
N THR A 70 -8.13 -4.14 0.82
CA THR A 70 -9.21 -5.09 1.14
C THR A 70 -9.86 -4.77 2.49
N VAL A 71 -9.13 -4.08 3.37
CA VAL A 71 -9.63 -3.55 4.65
C VAL A 71 -9.48 -2.04 4.67
N GLY A 72 -10.58 -1.35 4.99
CA GLY A 72 -10.64 0.11 4.98
C GLY A 72 -10.94 0.68 3.60
N THR A 73 -10.78 1.99 3.45
CA THR A 73 -11.23 2.72 2.26
C THR A 73 -10.17 3.58 1.61
N LYS A 74 -8.94 3.60 2.14
CA LYS A 74 -7.95 4.63 1.83
C LYS A 74 -6.82 4.18 0.89
N SER A 75 -6.67 2.89 0.64
CA SER A 75 -5.60 2.40 -0.23
C SER A 75 -5.91 2.71 -1.71
N PRO A 76 -4.90 3.10 -2.50
CA PRO A 76 -5.02 3.25 -3.95
C PRO A 76 -5.36 1.92 -4.66
N LEU A 77 -5.11 0.78 -4.02
CA LEU A 77 -5.42 -0.54 -4.57
C LEU A 77 -6.92 -0.88 -4.53
N LEU A 78 -7.72 -0.21 -3.68
CA LEU A 78 -9.15 -0.48 -3.50
C LEU A 78 -9.95 -0.42 -4.81
N THR A 79 -9.66 0.57 -5.66
CA THR A 79 -10.35 0.78 -6.93
C THR A 79 -9.47 0.50 -8.15
N PHE A 80 -8.32 -0.15 -7.94
CA PHE A 80 -7.32 -0.35 -8.98
C PHE A 80 -7.85 -1.13 -10.18
N ASP A 81 -8.65 -2.16 -9.96
CA ASP A 81 -9.25 -2.96 -11.05
C ASP A 81 -10.03 -2.09 -12.06
N LYS A 82 -10.81 -1.12 -11.57
CA LYS A 82 -11.59 -0.22 -12.41
C LYS A 82 -10.69 0.67 -13.25
N VAL A 83 -9.72 1.31 -12.59
CA VAL A 83 -8.79 2.25 -13.22
C VAL A 83 -7.86 1.55 -14.21
N TYR A 84 -7.43 0.34 -13.87
CA TYR A 84 -6.57 -0.42 -14.76
C TYR A 84 -7.31 -0.89 -16.01
N LYS A 85 -8.57 -1.32 -15.89
CA LYS A 85 -9.43 -1.66 -17.03
C LYS A 85 -9.64 -0.50 -18.00
N GLU A 86 -9.64 0.74 -17.52
CA GLU A 86 -9.80 1.94 -18.38
C GLU A 86 -8.59 2.18 -19.30
N VAL A 87 -7.37 1.86 -18.83
CA VAL A 87 -6.13 2.12 -19.59
C VAL A 87 -5.53 0.87 -20.21
N TYR A 88 -6.03 -0.32 -19.86
CA TYR A 88 -5.45 -1.60 -20.26
C TYR A 88 -5.32 -1.75 -21.78
N LEU A 89 -6.37 -1.40 -22.53
CA LEU A 89 -6.36 -1.53 -24.00
C LEU A 89 -5.28 -0.67 -24.67
N ASP A 90 -4.85 0.42 -24.03
CA ASP A 90 -3.79 1.27 -24.56
C ASP A 90 -2.38 0.69 -24.31
N ILE A 91 -2.25 -0.27 -23.39
CA ILE A 91 -0.97 -0.83 -22.93
C ILE A 91 -0.88 -2.36 -22.98
N GLU A 92 -1.89 -3.07 -23.47
CA GLU A 92 -1.98 -4.54 -23.39
C GLU A 92 -0.82 -5.25 -24.11
N ASP A 93 -0.31 -4.67 -25.19
CA ASP A 93 0.83 -5.20 -25.95
C ASP A 93 2.19 -4.88 -25.31
N ALA A 94 2.23 -4.08 -24.24
CA ALA A 94 3.49 -3.69 -23.63
C ALA A 94 4.13 -4.86 -22.86
N PRO A 95 5.45 -5.07 -22.96
CA PRO A 95 6.13 -6.19 -22.29
C PRO A 95 5.89 -6.23 -20.78
N GLY A 96 5.40 -7.38 -20.28
CA GLY A 96 5.18 -7.63 -18.86
C GLY A 96 3.86 -7.11 -18.30
N VAL A 97 3.04 -6.44 -19.13
CA VAL A 97 1.65 -6.11 -18.78
C VAL A 97 0.83 -7.40 -18.75
N VAL A 98 -0.02 -7.55 -17.75
CA VAL A 98 -0.90 -8.72 -17.54
C VAL A 98 -2.35 -8.27 -17.49
N GLU A 99 -3.31 -9.16 -17.74
CA GLU A 99 -4.73 -8.82 -17.70
C GLU A 99 -5.15 -8.26 -16.33
N PRO A 100 -6.14 -7.34 -16.27
CA PRO A 100 -6.62 -6.79 -15.00
C PRO A 100 -7.08 -7.83 -13.98
N ASP A 101 -7.74 -8.88 -14.45
CA ASP A 101 -8.22 -9.96 -13.57
C ASP A 101 -7.06 -10.73 -12.94
N LYS A 102 -5.91 -10.83 -13.62
CA LYS A 102 -4.70 -11.44 -13.07
C LYS A 102 -4.14 -10.64 -11.89
N ILE A 103 -4.08 -9.30 -12.00
CA ILE A 103 -3.64 -8.44 -10.89
C ILE A 103 -4.63 -8.52 -9.72
N ALA A 104 -5.94 -8.51 -10.01
CA ALA A 104 -6.97 -8.67 -8.99
C ALA A 104 -6.84 -10.00 -8.24
N ASP A 105 -6.51 -11.09 -8.94
CA ASP A 105 -6.24 -12.39 -8.33
C ASP A 105 -4.97 -12.40 -7.48
N THR A 106 -3.89 -11.74 -7.93
CA THR A 106 -2.67 -11.57 -7.12
C THR A 106 -2.98 -10.82 -5.81
N ILE A 107 -3.78 -9.75 -5.86
CA ILE A 107 -4.23 -9.01 -4.66
C ILE A 107 -5.05 -9.91 -3.73
N ARG A 108 -6.01 -10.68 -4.25
CA ARG A 108 -6.83 -11.60 -3.46
C ARG A 108 -5.99 -12.69 -2.79
N GLN A 109 -5.00 -13.23 -3.49
CA GLN A 109 -4.08 -14.22 -2.92
C GLN A 109 -3.22 -13.62 -1.81
N ALA A 110 -2.69 -12.42 -2.00
CA ALA A 110 -1.94 -11.71 -0.97
C ALA A 110 -2.82 -11.42 0.26
N ASP A 111 -4.07 -10.99 0.07
CA ASP A 111 -5.04 -10.75 1.14
C ASP A 111 -5.38 -12.03 1.90
N PHE A 112 -5.63 -13.14 1.21
CA PHE A 112 -5.91 -14.43 1.84
C PHE A 112 -4.75 -14.88 2.73
N LEU A 113 -3.51 -14.72 2.27
CA LEU A 113 -2.31 -15.08 3.04
C LEU A 113 -2.14 -14.16 4.25
N ALA A 114 -2.32 -12.84 4.08
CA ALA A 114 -2.28 -11.88 5.17
C ALA A 114 -3.40 -12.12 6.20
N TYR A 115 -4.60 -12.50 5.75
CA TYR A 115 -5.68 -12.91 6.63
C TYR A 115 -5.31 -14.17 7.42
N SER A 116 -4.70 -15.15 6.76
CA SER A 116 -4.32 -16.44 7.38
C SER A 116 -3.29 -16.30 8.51
N THR A 117 -2.43 -15.27 8.48
CA THR A 117 -1.47 -15.02 9.58
C THR A 117 -2.17 -14.63 10.89
N ILE A 118 -3.33 -13.96 10.80
CA ILE A 118 -4.13 -13.54 11.96
C ILE A 118 -4.75 -14.77 12.65
N PHE A 119 -5.23 -15.76 11.88
CA PHE A 119 -6.00 -16.88 12.41
C PHE A 119 -5.19 -18.15 12.66
N SER A 120 -4.02 -18.31 12.04
CA SER A 120 -3.16 -19.50 12.20
C SER A 120 -2.74 -19.71 13.66
N MET A 121 -2.41 -18.64 14.39
CA MET A 121 -2.11 -18.72 15.81
C MET A 121 -3.36 -19.01 16.66
N ALA A 122 -4.48 -18.34 16.36
CA ALA A 122 -5.71 -18.45 17.15
C ALA A 122 -6.44 -19.80 16.98
N SER A 123 -6.30 -20.47 15.82
CA SER A 123 -7.13 -21.62 15.43
C SER A 123 -6.49 -22.99 15.69
N GLY A 124 -5.40 -23.07 16.47
CA GLY A 124 -4.76 -24.34 16.78
C GLY A 124 -3.24 -24.30 16.94
N GLY A 125 -2.62 -23.11 17.02
CA GLY A 125 -1.16 -22.99 17.17
C GLY A 125 -0.37 -23.37 15.92
N ILE A 126 -0.96 -23.17 14.73
CA ILE A 126 -0.26 -23.35 13.46
C ILE A 126 0.78 -22.24 13.33
N ASP A 127 2.00 -22.59 12.91
CA ASP A 127 3.06 -21.61 12.65
C ASP A 127 2.63 -20.63 11.55
N PRO A 128 2.52 -19.32 11.83
CA PRO A 128 2.16 -18.30 10.84
C PRO A 128 3.27 -18.01 9.80
N LYS A 129 4.53 -18.44 10.03
CA LYS A 129 5.68 -18.09 9.18
C LYS A 129 5.57 -18.44 7.70
N PRO A 130 5.02 -19.60 7.31
CA PRO A 130 4.79 -19.90 5.90
C PRO A 130 3.87 -18.86 5.24
N TYR A 131 2.77 -18.47 5.91
CA TYR A 131 1.83 -17.49 5.38
C TYR A 131 2.48 -16.11 5.20
N TRP A 132 3.33 -15.66 6.13
CA TRP A 132 4.09 -14.41 5.95
C TRP A 132 5.04 -14.49 4.75
N ARG A 133 5.80 -15.59 4.60
CA ARG A 133 6.72 -15.75 3.47
C ARG A 133 5.99 -15.73 2.13
N ASP A 134 4.90 -16.48 2.04
CA ASP A 134 4.10 -16.56 0.82
C ASP A 134 3.41 -15.23 0.53
N CYS A 135 2.93 -14.52 1.56
CA CYS A 135 2.35 -13.18 1.42
C CYS A 135 3.38 -12.20 0.86
N ARG A 136 4.60 -12.18 1.39
CA ARG A 136 5.70 -11.34 0.88
C ARG A 136 6.05 -11.68 -0.56
N ALA A 137 6.07 -12.97 -0.91
CA ALA A 137 6.30 -13.41 -2.29
C ALA A 137 5.20 -12.89 -3.23
N LYS A 138 3.94 -12.95 -2.81
CA LYS A 138 2.80 -12.42 -3.59
C LYS A 138 2.81 -10.90 -3.71
N LEU A 139 3.20 -10.17 -2.66
CA LEU A 139 3.42 -8.72 -2.75
C LEU A 139 4.55 -8.37 -3.72
N THR A 140 5.60 -9.19 -3.77
CA THR A 140 6.70 -9.01 -4.74
C THR A 140 6.25 -9.27 -6.18
N GLU A 141 5.43 -10.30 -6.40
CA GLU A 141 4.77 -10.56 -7.70
C GLU A 141 3.90 -9.37 -8.10
N LEU A 142 3.05 -8.89 -7.19
CA LEU A 142 2.19 -7.72 -7.41
C LEU A 142 3.00 -6.46 -7.77
N LEU A 143 4.10 -6.19 -7.04
CA LEU A 143 4.96 -5.04 -7.34
C LEU A 143 5.52 -5.11 -8.77
N LYS A 144 5.93 -6.30 -9.22
CA LYS A 144 6.42 -6.50 -10.58
C LYS A 144 5.34 -6.23 -11.63
N GLU A 145 4.13 -6.74 -11.42
CA GLU A 145 2.97 -6.52 -12.29
C GLU A 145 2.64 -5.02 -12.37
N LEU A 146 2.51 -4.34 -11.22
CA LEU A 146 2.22 -2.90 -11.15
C LEU A 146 3.34 -2.05 -11.77
N SER A 147 4.60 -2.44 -11.61
CA SER A 147 5.75 -1.73 -12.19
C SER A 147 5.77 -1.84 -13.72
N ALA A 148 5.35 -2.99 -14.28
CA ALA A 148 5.22 -3.15 -15.73
C ALA A 148 4.12 -2.22 -16.28
N VAL A 149 2.95 -2.17 -15.61
CA VAL A 149 1.87 -1.24 -15.95
C VAL A 149 2.34 0.21 -15.89
N ASN A 150 3.02 0.60 -14.80
CA ASN A 150 3.57 1.95 -14.64
C ASN A 150 4.57 2.31 -15.76
N THR A 151 5.43 1.36 -16.13
CA THR A 151 6.41 1.54 -17.22
C THR A 151 5.73 1.67 -18.58
N ALA A 152 4.64 0.94 -18.82
CA ALA A 152 3.87 1.05 -20.06
C ALA A 152 3.15 2.40 -20.16
N LEU A 153 2.50 2.85 -19.08
CA LEU A 153 1.85 4.16 -19.01
C LEU A 153 2.83 5.35 -19.08
N ALA A 154 4.11 5.13 -18.86
CA ALA A 154 5.15 6.14 -19.06
C ALA A 154 5.49 6.36 -20.54
N LYS A 155 5.11 5.43 -21.43
CA LYS A 155 5.39 5.47 -22.87
C LYS A 155 4.22 5.99 -23.72
N LEU A 156 3.02 6.01 -23.15
CA LEU A 156 1.87 6.74 -23.69
C LEU A 156 2.10 8.25 -23.58
#